data_AF-A0A2T7NF88-F1
#
_entry.id   AF-A0A2T7NF88-F1
#
_cell.length_a   1.000
_cell.length_b   1.000
_cell.length_c   1.000
_cell.angle_alpha   90.00
_cell.angle_beta   90.00
_cell.angle_gamma   90.00
#
_symmetry.space_group_name_H-M   'P 1'
#
loop_
_entity.id
_entity.type
_entity.pdbx_description
1 polymer ?
#
loop_
_entity_poly.entity_id
_entity_poly.type
_entity_poly.pdbx_seq_one_letter_code
_entity_poly.pdbx_strand_id
1 'polypeptide(L)'
;MLKKVELSVTQDFAVHFGDQVMLQCAGDKDRTQYFINQIPRNDCVVALNVSDPNVLFQVQITGKASVTGSQTIEPNQRTVFSIESVGGGQLGAKLRYGQPFYLRTVGEHSGNLYLFSDKLSFKTENKSRHQELLLVPEPSFLTQWMCLYRNPLLRLEYEHEPVMANDELIIVHCKTNQALAVEGKYLSRTPFGREYELAVWTYLNSHKAEEPQNHWMIVMSVPGSTVRPVPDQGKLHETVS
;
A
#
# COMPACT_ATOMS: atom_id res chain seq x y z
N MET A 1 0.56 11.50 -15.86
CA MET A 1 0.54 11.03 -14.45
C MET A 1 -0.85 10.90 -13.83
N LEU A 2 -1.80 11.85 -14.00
CA LEU A 2 -3.19 11.67 -13.50
C LEU A 2 -4.10 10.87 -14.44
N LYS A 3 -3.54 10.21 -15.45
CA LYS A 3 -4.31 9.35 -16.36
C LYS A 3 -4.85 8.17 -15.54
N LYS A 4 -6.16 7.92 -15.66
CA LYS A 4 -6.82 6.79 -15.01
C LYS A 4 -6.17 5.48 -15.47
N VAL A 5 -5.98 4.57 -14.53
CA VAL A 5 -5.46 3.22 -14.75
C VAL A 5 -6.49 2.24 -14.19
N GLU A 6 -6.70 1.12 -14.87
CA GLU A 6 -7.59 0.07 -14.36
C GLU A 6 -6.81 -0.89 -13.48
N LEU A 7 -7.38 -1.25 -12.33
CA LEU A 7 -6.81 -2.28 -11.46
C LEU A 7 -7.14 -3.66 -12.01
N SER A 8 -6.26 -4.63 -11.75
CA SER A 8 -6.55 -6.04 -11.98
C SER A 8 -7.86 -6.45 -11.31
N VAL A 9 -8.60 -7.33 -12.00
CA VAL A 9 -9.85 -7.90 -11.50
C VAL A 9 -9.56 -9.25 -10.88
N THR A 10 -9.78 -9.41 -9.57
CA THR A 10 -9.61 -10.71 -8.90
C THR A 10 -10.79 -11.64 -9.21
N GLN A 11 -10.52 -12.89 -9.59
CA GLN A 11 -11.58 -13.89 -9.89
C GLN A 11 -11.84 -14.84 -8.73
N ASP A 12 -10.86 -15.02 -7.86
CA ASP A 12 -10.88 -15.98 -6.75
C ASP A 12 -10.60 -15.32 -5.39
N PHE A 13 -10.72 -13.99 -5.36
CA PHE A 13 -10.48 -13.12 -4.21
C PHE A 13 -9.03 -13.08 -3.72
N ALA A 14 -8.07 -13.71 -4.39
CA ALA A 14 -6.66 -13.64 -4.03
C ALA A 14 -5.92 -12.58 -4.86
N VAL A 15 -4.81 -12.09 -4.29
CA VAL A 15 -3.81 -11.27 -4.99
C VAL A 15 -2.79 -12.19 -5.66
N HIS A 16 -2.43 -11.91 -6.90
CA HIS A 16 -1.44 -12.68 -7.66
C HIS A 16 -0.24 -11.82 -8.08
N PHE A 17 0.89 -12.49 -8.34
CA PHE A 17 2.01 -11.85 -9.00
C PHE A 17 1.63 -11.40 -10.41
N GLY A 18 1.95 -10.16 -10.75
CA GLY A 18 1.54 -9.48 -11.99
C GLY A 18 0.34 -8.55 -11.83
N ASP A 19 -0.37 -8.62 -10.70
CA ASP A 19 -1.57 -7.80 -10.53
C ASP A 19 -1.27 -6.32 -10.37
N GLN A 20 -2.09 -5.48 -11.00
CA GLN A 20 -2.10 -4.03 -10.85
C GLN A 20 -3.05 -3.64 -9.72
N VAL A 21 -2.50 -3.10 -8.64
CA VAL A 21 -3.19 -2.88 -7.37
C VAL A 21 -2.95 -1.46 -6.82
N MET A 22 -3.77 -1.01 -5.88
CA MET A 22 -3.41 0.12 -5.01
C MET A 22 -3.19 -0.36 -3.58
N LEU A 23 -2.35 0.36 -2.83
CA LEU A 23 -2.22 0.14 -1.40
C LEU A 23 -3.00 1.21 -0.66
N GLN A 24 -4.09 0.84 -0.01
CA GLN A 24 -4.97 1.79 0.70
C GLN A 24 -4.90 1.59 2.20
N CYS A 25 -4.74 2.68 2.94
CA CYS A 25 -4.91 2.74 4.39
C CYS A 25 -6.20 3.52 4.70
N ALA A 26 -7.18 2.85 5.31
CA ALA A 26 -8.45 3.46 5.69
C ALA A 26 -8.24 4.54 6.75
N GLY A 27 -8.96 5.66 6.66
CA GLY A 27 -8.91 6.76 7.61
C GLY A 27 -9.49 6.43 8.99
N ASP A 28 -9.57 7.45 9.85
CA ASP A 28 -10.10 7.28 11.20
C ASP A 28 -11.61 7.01 11.15
N LYS A 29 -12.02 5.87 11.73
CA LYS A 29 -13.43 5.44 11.75
C LYS A 29 -14.31 6.37 12.59
N ASP A 30 -13.77 6.85 13.70
CA ASP A 30 -14.45 7.78 14.59
C ASP A 30 -14.13 9.24 14.19
N ARG A 31 -15.09 9.89 13.54
CA ARG A 31 -14.99 11.31 13.16
C ARG A 31 -15.53 12.26 14.22
N THR A 32 -15.94 11.74 15.39
CA THR A 32 -16.56 12.51 16.48
C THR A 32 -15.59 12.79 17.62
N GLN A 33 -14.53 12.00 17.75
CA GLN A 33 -13.42 12.27 18.68
C GLN A 33 -12.49 13.36 18.15
N TYR A 34 -12.93 14.60 18.29
CA TYR A 34 -12.06 15.75 18.14
C TYR A 34 -11.25 15.92 19.44
N PHE A 35 -10.06 15.32 19.51
CA PHE A 35 -9.06 15.88 20.42
C PHE A 35 -8.78 17.31 19.95
N ILE A 36 -8.62 18.24 20.90
CA ILE A 36 -8.38 19.67 20.59
C ILE A 36 -7.26 19.77 19.53
N ASN A 37 -7.58 20.36 18.38
CA ASN A 37 -6.69 20.56 17.22
C ASN A 37 -6.27 19.31 16.42
N GLN A 38 -6.96 18.18 16.53
CA GLN A 38 -6.74 17.02 15.65
C GLN A 38 -7.91 16.83 14.67
N ILE A 39 -7.60 16.87 13.38
CA ILE A 39 -8.54 16.56 12.30
C ILE A 39 -8.44 15.04 12.06
N PRO A 40 -9.56 14.30 12.03
CA PRO A 40 -9.55 12.89 11.68
C PRO A 40 -8.85 12.65 10.35
N ARG A 41 -7.99 11.63 10.29
CA ARG A 41 -7.25 11.25 9.09
C ARG A 41 -8.23 10.71 8.04
N ASN A 42 -8.09 11.16 6.79
CA ASN A 42 -8.82 10.59 5.66
C ASN A 42 -8.16 9.28 5.19
N ASP A 43 -8.90 8.53 4.39
CA ASP A 43 -8.33 7.44 3.60
C ASP A 43 -7.15 7.95 2.78
N CYS A 44 -6.14 7.11 2.62
CA CYS A 44 -5.02 7.42 1.75
C CYS A 44 -4.51 6.21 0.98
N VAL A 45 -3.91 6.46 -0.16
CA VAL A 45 -3.23 5.46 -0.98
C VAL A 45 -1.75 5.80 -1.15
N VAL A 46 -0.90 4.78 -1.26
CA VAL A 46 0.51 4.98 -1.63
C VAL A 46 0.56 5.60 -3.03
N ALA A 47 1.33 6.67 -3.18
CA ALA A 47 1.46 7.39 -4.44
C ALA A 47 2.91 7.78 -4.72
N LEU A 48 3.34 7.57 -5.96
CA LEU A 48 4.54 8.21 -6.52
C LEU A 48 4.39 9.73 -6.44
N ASN A 49 5.37 10.41 -5.86
CA ASN A 49 5.43 11.86 -5.83
C ASN A 49 6.62 12.39 -6.62
N VAL A 50 6.34 13.40 -7.42
CA VAL A 50 7.31 14.10 -8.25
C VAL A 50 7.45 15.51 -7.70
N SER A 51 8.51 15.71 -6.92
CA SER A 51 8.82 16.97 -6.25
C SER A 51 9.34 18.03 -7.21
N ASP A 52 10.07 17.63 -8.26
CA ASP A 52 10.54 18.53 -9.32
C ASP A 52 9.49 18.68 -10.43
N PRO A 53 8.90 19.88 -10.62
CA PRO A 53 7.94 20.11 -11.69
C PRO A 53 8.48 19.80 -13.09
N ASN A 54 9.80 19.89 -13.31
CA ASN A 54 10.41 19.58 -14.60
C ASN A 54 10.28 18.10 -14.96
N VAL A 55 10.22 17.22 -13.96
CA VAL A 55 10.04 15.77 -14.13
C VAL A 55 8.60 15.44 -14.51
N LEU A 56 7.62 16.32 -14.23
CA LEU A 56 6.23 16.14 -14.68
C LEU A 56 6.10 16.15 -16.20
N PHE A 57 7.01 16.84 -16.89
CA PHE A 57 7.03 16.97 -18.35
C PHE A 57 7.95 15.96 -19.03
N GLN A 58 8.65 15.13 -18.26
CA GLN A 58 9.48 14.07 -18.80
C GLN A 58 8.63 12.91 -19.31
N VAL A 59 9.15 12.22 -20.34
CA VAL A 59 8.51 11.03 -20.91
C VAL A 59 8.39 9.91 -19.87
N GLN A 60 9.41 9.75 -19.03
CA GLN A 60 9.46 8.73 -17.99
C GLN A 60 10.39 9.15 -16.86
N ILE A 61 10.03 8.80 -15.62
CA ILE A 61 10.94 8.93 -14.47
C ILE A 61 12.00 7.81 -14.51
N THR A 62 13.27 8.21 -14.55
CA THR A 62 14.42 7.29 -14.64
C THR A 62 15.26 7.24 -13.36
N GLY A 63 15.09 8.21 -12.47
CA GLY A 63 15.84 8.33 -11.23
C GLY A 63 15.06 7.90 -9.99
N LYS A 64 15.64 8.19 -8.82
CA LYS A 64 14.94 8.02 -7.55
C LYS A 64 13.76 8.99 -7.47
N ALA A 65 12.65 8.54 -6.90
CA ALA A 65 11.47 9.37 -6.67
C ALA A 65 10.95 9.23 -5.25
N SER A 66 10.26 10.27 -4.78
CA SER A 66 9.64 10.28 -3.45
C SER A 66 8.28 9.59 -3.45
N VAL A 67 7.80 9.19 -2.27
CA VAL A 67 6.51 8.52 -2.09
C VAL A 67 5.68 9.29 -1.07
N THR A 68 4.38 9.46 -1.35
CA THR A 68 3.43 10.15 -0.47
C THR A 68 2.15 9.34 -0.29
N GLY A 69 1.34 9.71 0.71
CA GLY A 69 0.01 9.17 0.96
C GLY A 69 -1.04 10.08 0.34
N SER A 70 -1.49 9.77 -0.87
CA SER A 70 -2.49 10.59 -1.56
C SER A 70 -3.87 10.38 -0.95
N GLN A 71 -4.62 11.47 -0.76
CA GLN A 71 -6.02 11.43 -0.31
C GLN A 71 -7.00 11.16 -1.47
N THR A 72 -6.51 11.21 -2.70
CA THR A 72 -7.24 10.89 -3.93
C THR A 72 -7.17 9.39 -4.16
N ILE A 73 -8.25 8.68 -3.86
CA ILE A 73 -8.31 7.21 -3.88
C ILE A 73 -8.62 6.65 -5.28
N GLU A 74 -8.72 7.49 -6.31
CA GLU A 74 -8.92 7.06 -7.69
C GLU A 74 -7.64 6.42 -8.28
N PRO A 75 -7.75 5.23 -8.89
CA PRO A 75 -6.65 4.58 -9.60
C PRO A 75 -6.07 5.43 -10.75
N ASN A 76 -4.78 5.74 -10.66
CA ASN A 76 -4.05 6.47 -11.68
C ASN A 76 -2.57 6.04 -11.72
N GLN A 77 -1.80 6.56 -12.67
CA GLN A 77 -0.40 6.14 -12.86
C GLN A 77 0.51 6.35 -11.63
N ARG A 78 0.13 7.22 -10.67
CA ARG A 78 0.89 7.43 -9.43
C ARG A 78 0.56 6.41 -8.35
N THR A 79 -0.68 5.95 -8.31
CA THR A 79 -1.27 5.20 -7.18
C THR A 79 -1.33 3.70 -7.43
N VAL A 80 -1.18 3.28 -8.70
CA VAL A 80 -1.19 1.87 -9.09
C VAL A 80 0.23 1.30 -9.11
N PHE A 81 0.38 0.10 -8.56
CA PHE A 81 1.61 -0.68 -8.49
C PHE A 81 1.38 -2.09 -9.02
N SER A 82 2.40 -2.74 -9.60
CA SER A 82 2.42 -4.17 -9.86
C SER A 82 3.05 -4.94 -8.70
N ILE A 83 2.46 -6.09 -8.38
CA ILE A 83 3.02 -7.06 -7.42
C ILE A 83 3.97 -8.00 -8.16
N GLU A 84 5.27 -7.89 -7.93
CA GLU A 84 6.28 -8.70 -8.63
C GLU A 84 6.90 -9.74 -7.71
N SER A 85 7.17 -10.94 -8.23
CA SER A 85 7.83 -12.00 -7.46
C SER A 85 9.32 -11.70 -7.26
N VAL A 86 9.81 -11.90 -6.04
CA VAL A 86 11.26 -12.01 -5.81
C VAL A 86 11.76 -13.32 -6.42
N GLY A 87 12.80 -13.26 -7.25
CA GLY A 87 13.44 -14.47 -7.80
C GLY A 87 12.78 -15.11 -9.03
N GLY A 88 11.84 -14.41 -9.70
CA GLY A 88 11.28 -14.87 -10.97
C GLY A 88 10.25 -16.00 -10.84
N GLY A 89 9.45 -15.98 -9.76
CA GLY A 89 8.30 -16.88 -9.60
C GLY A 89 7.29 -16.75 -10.74
N GLN A 90 6.39 -17.74 -10.84
CA GLN A 90 5.41 -17.82 -11.91
C GLN A 90 4.42 -16.64 -11.87
N LEU A 91 4.33 -15.89 -12.97
CA LEU A 91 3.31 -14.86 -13.17
C LEU A 91 1.92 -15.48 -13.00
N GLY A 92 1.04 -14.81 -12.26
CA GLY A 92 -0.29 -15.30 -11.94
C GLY A 92 -0.34 -16.30 -10.78
N ALA A 93 0.77 -16.61 -10.11
CA ALA A 93 0.73 -17.35 -8.85
C ALA A 93 0.26 -16.47 -7.69
N LYS A 94 -0.42 -17.06 -6.70
CA LYS A 94 -0.94 -16.35 -5.52
C LYS A 94 0.20 -15.80 -4.67
N LEU A 95 0.09 -14.53 -4.30
CA LEU A 95 0.89 -13.96 -3.22
C LEU A 95 0.44 -14.57 -1.89
N ARG A 96 1.40 -14.95 -1.04
CA ARG A 96 1.14 -15.60 0.25
C ARG A 96 1.70 -14.79 1.41
N TYR A 97 1.09 -14.92 2.59
CA TYR A 97 1.63 -14.30 3.81
C TYR A 97 3.04 -14.83 4.11
N GLY A 98 3.91 -13.92 4.55
CA GLY A 98 5.34 -14.20 4.78
C GLY A 98 6.19 -14.31 3.50
N GLN A 99 5.59 -14.29 2.31
CA GLN A 99 6.33 -14.37 1.05
C GLN A 99 6.85 -12.98 0.63
N PRO A 100 8.17 -12.84 0.36
CA PRO A 100 8.72 -11.59 -0.17
C PRO A 100 8.25 -11.29 -1.60
N PHE A 101 7.93 -10.03 -1.85
CA PHE A 101 7.55 -9.49 -3.15
C PHE A 101 8.12 -8.08 -3.35
N TYR A 102 8.05 -7.58 -4.60
CA TYR A 102 8.32 -6.18 -4.90
C TYR A 102 7.04 -5.44 -5.26
N LEU A 103 6.97 -4.17 -4.87
CA LEU A 103 5.99 -3.21 -5.36
C LEU A 103 6.65 -2.35 -6.42
N ARG A 104 6.15 -2.42 -7.66
CA ARG A 104 6.73 -1.68 -8.79
C ARG A 104 5.73 -0.70 -9.37
N THR A 105 6.16 0.51 -9.70
CA THR A 105 5.29 1.47 -10.40
C THR A 105 4.88 0.94 -11.76
N VAL A 106 3.64 1.25 -12.17
CA VAL A 106 3.15 0.91 -13.51
C VAL A 106 2.89 2.14 -14.36
N GLY A 107 3.03 1.97 -15.67
CA GLY A 107 2.72 2.99 -16.66
C GLY A 107 3.96 3.67 -17.22
N GLU A 108 3.82 4.10 -18.48
CA GLU A 108 4.91 4.64 -19.30
C GLU A 108 5.63 5.83 -18.67
N HIS A 109 4.91 6.66 -17.91
CA HIS A 109 5.46 7.90 -17.34
C HIS A 109 6.02 7.72 -15.93
N SER A 110 5.51 6.75 -15.17
CA SER A 110 5.90 6.50 -13.77
C SER A 110 7.24 5.76 -13.65
N GLY A 111 7.73 5.23 -14.77
CA GLY A 111 8.92 4.40 -14.80
C GLY A 111 8.69 3.02 -14.20
N ASN A 112 9.77 2.24 -14.11
CA ASN A 112 9.78 0.89 -13.57
C ASN A 112 10.51 0.87 -12.23
N LEU A 113 10.01 1.66 -11.28
CA LEU A 113 10.67 1.90 -10.00
C LEU A 113 10.07 0.99 -8.92
N TYR A 114 10.91 0.51 -8.02
CA TYR A 114 10.57 -0.37 -6.92
C TYR A 114 10.47 0.39 -5.61
N LEU A 115 9.45 0.08 -4.80
CA LEU A 115 9.29 0.66 -3.46
C LEU A 115 10.46 0.24 -2.58
N PHE A 116 11.19 1.23 -2.11
CA PHE A 116 12.44 1.10 -1.39
C PHE A 116 12.33 1.70 0.01
N SER A 117 13.01 1.08 0.95
CA SER A 117 13.34 1.73 2.21
C SER A 117 14.67 1.22 2.76
N ASP A 118 15.35 2.05 3.54
CA ASP A 118 16.57 1.66 4.26
C ASP A 118 16.54 2.26 5.66
N LYS A 119 17.36 1.73 6.57
CA LYS A 119 17.48 2.21 7.95
C LYS A 119 17.63 3.72 7.98
N LEU A 120 17.01 4.33 8.99
CA LEU A 120 16.99 5.77 9.17
C LEU A 120 18.39 6.37 9.01
N SER A 121 18.57 7.16 7.95
CA SER A 121 19.77 7.96 7.74
C SER A 121 19.66 9.28 8.49
N PHE A 122 20.79 9.85 8.92
CA PHE A 122 20.84 11.16 9.56
C PHE A 122 20.29 12.30 8.68
N LYS A 123 20.14 12.07 7.38
CA LYS A 123 19.59 13.00 6.39
C LYS A 123 18.22 12.51 5.87
N THR A 124 17.24 12.39 6.76
CA THR A 124 15.86 12.12 6.32
C THR A 124 15.14 13.42 5.98
N GLU A 125 14.35 13.42 4.90
CA GLU A 125 13.49 14.54 4.53
C GLU A 125 12.12 14.49 5.25
N ASN A 126 11.80 13.36 5.89
CA ASN A 126 10.56 13.14 6.60
C ASN A 126 10.50 13.96 7.90
N LYS A 127 9.38 14.69 8.10
CA LYS A 127 9.14 15.52 9.28
C LYS A 127 8.92 14.67 10.53
N SER A 128 8.39 13.46 10.38
CA SER A 128 8.27 12.47 11.47
C SER A 128 9.63 11.99 11.98
N ARG A 129 10.69 12.12 11.16
CA ARG A 129 12.01 11.51 11.36
C ARG A 129 11.98 9.98 11.42
N HIS A 130 10.90 9.37 10.93
CA HIS A 130 10.83 7.93 10.72
C HIS A 130 11.47 7.53 9.40
N GLN A 131 11.73 6.23 9.26
CA GLN A 131 12.37 5.63 8.10
C GLN A 131 11.60 6.01 6.82
N GLU A 132 12.30 6.57 5.83
CA GLU A 132 11.68 7.11 4.62
C GLU A 132 11.35 6.04 3.57
N LEU A 133 10.42 6.36 2.68
CA LEU A 133 10.05 5.56 1.52
C LEU A 133 10.47 6.27 0.26
N LEU A 134 11.11 5.52 -0.64
CA LEU A 134 11.53 6.01 -1.94
C LEU A 134 11.12 5.02 -3.02
N LEU A 135 11.23 5.44 -4.26
CA LEU A 135 11.13 4.61 -5.45
C LEU A 135 12.49 4.62 -6.16
N VAL A 136 13.02 3.44 -6.47
CA VAL A 136 14.36 3.28 -7.07
C VAL A 136 14.32 2.35 -8.29
N PRO A 137 15.18 2.54 -9.31
CA PRO A 137 15.11 1.75 -10.54
C PRO A 137 15.59 0.30 -10.38
N GLU A 138 16.52 0.05 -9.45
CA GLU A 138 17.17 -1.25 -9.30
C GLU A 138 16.56 -2.04 -8.12
N PRO A 139 16.08 -3.28 -8.34
CA PRO A 139 15.57 -4.11 -7.27
C PRO A 139 16.71 -4.59 -6.38
N SER A 140 16.47 -4.67 -5.07
CA SER A 140 17.44 -5.17 -4.10
C SER A 140 16.73 -5.74 -2.88
N PHE A 141 17.46 -6.26 -1.89
CA PHE A 141 16.86 -6.68 -0.63
C PHE A 141 16.17 -5.53 0.13
N LEU A 142 16.55 -4.27 -0.15
CA LEU A 142 15.94 -3.05 0.41
C LEU A 142 14.65 -2.62 -0.31
N THR A 143 14.26 -3.35 -1.36
CA THR A 143 12.98 -3.13 -2.06
C THR A 143 12.00 -4.27 -1.79
N GLN A 144 12.36 -5.24 -0.95
CA GLN A 144 11.53 -6.40 -0.65
C GLN A 144 10.56 -6.11 0.49
N TRP A 145 9.30 -6.45 0.25
CA TRP A 145 8.20 -6.32 1.19
C TRP A 145 7.52 -7.67 1.37
N MET A 146 6.84 -7.85 2.49
CA MET A 146 6.00 -9.03 2.72
C MET A 146 4.71 -8.63 3.44
N CYS A 147 3.67 -9.41 3.22
CA CYS A 147 2.41 -9.25 3.93
C CYS A 147 2.42 -10.13 5.19
N LEU A 148 1.95 -9.58 6.31
CA LEU A 148 1.61 -10.31 7.51
C LEU A 148 0.12 -10.22 7.75
N TYR A 149 -0.46 -11.26 8.35
CA TYR A 149 -1.85 -11.23 8.76
C TYR A 149 -2.08 -10.14 9.81
N ARG A 150 -3.24 -9.46 9.73
CA ARG A 150 -3.57 -8.31 10.58
C ARG A 150 -3.51 -8.66 12.06
N ASN A 151 -4.14 -9.77 12.46
CA ASN A 151 -4.12 -10.20 13.85
C ASN A 151 -2.78 -10.89 14.17
N PRO A 152 -1.94 -10.32 15.06
CA PRO A 152 -0.64 -10.90 15.39
C PRO A 152 -0.73 -12.33 15.94
N LEU A 153 -1.81 -12.67 16.64
CA LEU A 153 -2.02 -13.98 17.26
C LEU A 153 -2.34 -15.08 16.24
N LEU A 154 -2.74 -14.72 15.01
CA LEU A 154 -3.12 -15.67 13.96
C LEU A 154 -2.07 -15.76 12.85
N ARG A 155 -0.90 -15.11 12.99
CA ARG A 155 0.10 -15.04 11.92
C ARG A 155 0.72 -16.38 11.59
N LEU A 156 0.86 -17.27 12.58
CA LEU A 156 1.43 -18.59 12.38
C LEU A 156 0.46 -19.49 11.59
N GLU A 157 -0.84 -19.40 11.92
CA GLU A 157 -1.91 -20.16 11.29
C GLU A 157 -2.15 -19.73 9.84
N TYR A 158 -1.96 -18.44 9.56
CA TYR A 158 -2.09 -17.87 8.22
C TYR A 158 -0.76 -17.82 7.45
N GLU A 159 0.33 -18.35 8.01
CA GLU A 159 1.61 -18.39 7.30
C GLU A 159 1.48 -19.21 6.01
N HIS A 160 1.98 -18.66 4.90
CA HIS A 160 1.84 -19.23 3.55
C HIS A 160 0.42 -19.34 2.99
N GLU A 161 -0.62 -18.91 3.73
CA GLU A 161 -1.96 -18.79 3.16
C GLU A 161 -2.01 -17.65 2.13
N PRO A 162 -2.89 -17.75 1.10
CA PRO A 162 -3.06 -16.69 0.12
C PRO A 162 -3.45 -15.35 0.75
N VAL A 163 -2.86 -14.27 0.25
CA VAL A 163 -3.28 -12.91 0.58
C VAL A 163 -4.57 -12.60 -0.16
N MET A 164 -5.64 -12.35 0.59
CA MET A 164 -6.93 -11.99 0.03
C MET A 164 -6.94 -10.51 -0.38
N ALA A 165 -7.51 -10.23 -1.55
CA ALA A 165 -7.67 -8.90 -2.09
C ALA A 165 -8.68 -8.11 -1.25
N ASN A 166 -8.41 -6.81 -1.04
CA ASN A 166 -9.23 -5.87 -0.28
C ASN A 166 -9.37 -6.17 1.23
N ASP A 167 -8.74 -7.21 1.75
CA ASP A 167 -8.68 -7.50 3.18
C ASP A 167 -7.58 -6.67 3.87
N GLU A 168 -7.82 -6.33 5.14
CA GLU A 168 -6.83 -5.62 5.96
C GLU A 168 -5.67 -6.55 6.34
N LEU A 169 -4.45 -6.04 6.18
CA LEU A 169 -3.20 -6.73 6.46
C LEU A 169 -2.12 -5.74 6.91
N ILE A 170 -0.95 -6.25 7.29
CA ILE A 170 0.25 -5.44 7.55
C ILE A 170 1.25 -5.67 6.43
N ILE A 171 1.78 -4.59 5.87
CA ILE A 171 2.87 -4.65 4.88
C ILE A 171 4.16 -4.30 5.61
N VAL A 172 5.14 -5.19 5.61
CA VAL A 172 6.41 -4.99 6.32
C VAL A 172 7.60 -5.04 5.38
N HIS A 173 8.60 -4.21 5.67
CA HIS A 173 9.84 -4.18 4.91
C HIS A 173 10.75 -5.33 5.36
N CYS A 174 11.17 -6.19 4.44
CA CYS A 174 11.89 -7.42 4.78
C CYS A 174 13.21 -7.17 5.51
N LYS A 175 13.95 -6.10 5.18
CA LYS A 175 15.25 -5.82 5.84
C LYS A 175 15.12 -5.31 7.26
N THR A 176 14.18 -4.40 7.52
CA THR A 176 14.07 -3.71 8.81
C THR A 176 13.00 -4.31 9.71
N ASN A 177 12.14 -5.19 9.17
CA ASN A 177 10.99 -5.77 9.84
C ASN A 177 10.07 -4.71 10.48
N GLN A 178 10.03 -3.53 9.87
CA GLN A 178 9.17 -2.41 10.25
C GLN A 178 8.00 -2.34 9.27
N ALA A 179 6.83 -1.94 9.76
CA ALA A 179 5.61 -1.87 8.97
C ALA A 179 5.53 -0.55 8.18
N LEU A 180 4.90 -0.61 7.01
CA LEU A 180 4.47 0.56 6.27
C LEU A 180 3.46 1.35 7.11
N ALA A 181 3.63 2.67 7.19
CA ALA A 181 2.81 3.53 8.02
C ALA A 181 2.43 4.81 7.30
N VAL A 182 1.23 5.32 7.62
CA VAL A 182 0.82 6.67 7.28
C VAL A 182 1.03 7.61 8.47
N GLU A 183 1.72 8.71 8.21
CA GLU A 183 1.99 9.76 9.19
C GLU A 183 0.85 10.80 9.19
N GLY A 184 -0.28 10.44 9.82
CA GLY A 184 -1.52 11.24 9.76
C GLY A 184 -1.41 12.69 10.23
N LYS A 185 -0.41 13.02 11.05
CA LYS A 185 -0.15 14.39 11.55
C LYS A 185 0.65 15.24 10.56
N TYR A 186 1.34 14.62 9.61
CA TYR A 186 2.31 15.26 8.76
C TYR A 186 1.77 15.32 7.32
N LEU A 187 1.03 16.39 7.02
CA LEU A 187 0.62 16.70 5.64
C LEU A 187 1.59 17.69 5.00
N SER A 188 1.91 17.46 3.74
CA SER A 188 2.69 18.36 2.90
C SER A 188 1.87 18.73 1.66
N ARG A 189 2.08 19.94 1.13
CA ARG A 189 1.49 20.34 -0.15
C ARG A 189 2.37 19.84 -1.28
N THR A 190 1.79 19.07 -2.19
CA THR A 190 2.41 18.64 -3.44
C THR A 190 1.62 19.25 -4.61
N PRO A 191 2.12 19.18 -5.86
CA PRO A 191 1.34 19.59 -7.04
C PRO A 191 -0.01 18.85 -7.19
N PHE A 192 -0.19 17.75 -6.46
CA PHE A 192 -1.39 16.90 -6.50
C PHE A 192 -2.37 17.15 -5.34
N GLY A 193 -2.07 18.09 -4.45
CA GLY A 193 -2.92 18.46 -3.32
C GLY A 193 -2.20 18.35 -1.98
N ARG A 194 -2.97 18.11 -0.91
CA ARG A 194 -2.38 17.81 0.40
C ARG A 194 -2.21 16.30 0.51
N GLU A 195 -0.99 15.85 0.70
CA GLU A 195 -0.68 14.42 0.81
C GLU A 195 0.00 14.16 2.15
N TYR A 196 -0.28 12.98 2.71
CA TYR A 196 0.36 12.51 3.92
C TYR A 196 1.81 12.14 3.65
N GLU A 197 2.65 12.34 4.65
CA GLU A 197 3.93 11.65 4.72
C GLU A 197 3.68 10.16 4.95
N LEU A 198 4.48 9.32 4.31
CA LEU A 198 4.51 7.88 4.57
C LEU A 198 5.88 7.51 5.13
N ALA A 199 5.89 6.50 5.98
CA ALA A 199 7.10 6.05 6.65
C ALA A 199 7.10 4.53 6.83
N VAL A 200 8.26 3.99 7.23
CA VAL A 200 8.39 2.60 7.68
C VAL A 200 8.61 2.60 9.19
N TRP A 201 7.52 2.41 9.93
CA TRP A 201 7.50 2.44 11.38
C TRP A 201 6.34 1.61 11.91
N THR A 202 6.59 0.76 12.90
CA THR A 202 5.54 -0.05 13.53
C THR A 202 4.99 0.66 14.76
N TYR A 203 3.79 1.23 14.64
CA TYR A 203 3.01 1.72 15.77
C TYR A 203 2.32 0.55 16.46
N LEU A 204 2.51 0.40 17.77
CA LEU A 204 1.95 -0.68 18.56
C LEU A 204 1.08 -0.13 19.69
N ASN A 205 -0.07 -0.75 19.90
CA ASN A 205 -0.92 -0.45 21.06
C ASN A 205 -0.41 -1.16 22.33
N SER A 206 -1.13 -0.98 23.45
CA SER A 206 -0.84 -1.62 24.74
C SER A 206 -0.78 -3.15 24.70
N HIS A 207 -1.41 -3.77 23.70
CA HIS A 207 -1.44 -5.22 23.50
C HIS A 207 -0.41 -5.71 22.47
N LYS A 208 0.54 -4.85 22.06
CA LYS A 208 1.55 -5.13 21.02
C LYS A 208 0.96 -5.51 19.65
N ALA A 209 -0.27 -5.08 19.37
CA ALA A 209 -0.85 -5.17 18.03
C ALA A 209 -0.65 -3.85 17.30
N GLU A 210 -0.46 -3.93 15.98
CA GLU A 210 -0.24 -2.76 15.14
C GLU A 210 -1.46 -1.83 15.15
N GLU A 211 -1.21 -0.53 15.20
CA GLU A 211 -2.25 0.50 15.17
C GLU A 211 -2.81 0.74 13.75
N PRO A 212 -3.98 1.41 13.59
CA PRO A 212 -4.63 1.59 12.29
C PRO A 212 -3.76 2.25 11.20
N GLN A 213 -2.75 3.04 11.58
CA GLN A 213 -1.79 3.66 10.67
C GLN A 213 -0.95 2.63 9.90
N ASN A 214 -0.85 1.41 10.43
CA ASN A 214 -0.14 0.29 9.82
C ASN A 214 -1.08 -0.72 9.13
N HIS A 215 -2.40 -0.50 9.16
CA HIS A 215 -3.37 -1.40 8.52
C HIS A 215 -3.57 -0.96 7.07
N TRP A 216 -3.24 -1.84 6.14
CA TRP A 216 -3.31 -1.62 4.71
C TRP A 216 -4.21 -2.66 4.04
N MET A 217 -4.78 -2.30 2.91
CA MET A 217 -5.47 -3.20 1.99
C MET A 217 -4.74 -3.19 0.65
N ILE A 218 -4.56 -4.36 0.05
CA ILE A 218 -4.19 -4.47 -1.37
C ILE A 218 -5.48 -4.42 -2.18
N VAL A 219 -5.76 -3.25 -2.74
CA VAL A 219 -7.02 -2.95 -3.41
C VAL A 219 -6.96 -3.42 -4.86
N MET A 220 -7.95 -4.23 -5.23
CA MET A 220 -8.17 -4.75 -6.58
C MET A 220 -9.61 -4.51 -7.00
N SER A 221 -9.85 -4.48 -8.31
CA SER A 221 -11.21 -4.50 -8.85
C SER A 221 -11.86 -5.84 -8.53
N VAL A 222 -13.14 -5.82 -8.14
CA VAL A 222 -13.94 -7.04 -7.94
C VAL A 222 -14.97 -7.15 -9.07
N PRO A 223 -15.16 -8.33 -9.69
CA PRO A 223 -16.21 -8.54 -10.70
C PRO A 223 -17.59 -8.15 -10.16
N GLY A 224 -18.33 -7.38 -10.95
CA GLY A 224 -19.66 -6.88 -10.55
C GLY A 224 -19.64 -5.73 -9.54
N SER A 225 -18.47 -5.26 -9.11
CA SER A 225 -18.34 -4.04 -8.33
C SER A 225 -18.15 -2.83 -9.22
N THR A 226 -18.84 -1.74 -8.90
CA THR A 226 -18.43 -0.43 -9.40
C THR A 226 -17.56 0.31 -8.38
N VAL A 227 -17.58 -0.05 -7.08
CA VAL A 227 -16.75 0.60 -6.04
C VAL A 227 -16.31 -0.29 -4.85
N ARG A 228 -16.98 -1.40 -4.48
CA ARG A 228 -16.55 -2.50 -3.53
C ARG A 228 -17.75 -3.42 -3.15
N PRO A 229 -17.68 -4.76 -3.29
CA PRO A 229 -18.64 -5.68 -2.67
C PRO A 229 -17.89 -6.86 -1.99
N VAL A 230 -18.03 -6.95 -0.67
CA VAL A 230 -17.70 -8.17 0.06
C VAL A 230 -18.83 -9.18 -0.19
N PRO A 231 -18.55 -10.48 -0.40
CA PRO A 231 -19.56 -11.48 -0.70
C PRO A 231 -20.56 -11.67 0.44
N ASP A 232 -21.85 -11.75 0.09
CA ASP A 232 -22.92 -12.18 0.99
C ASP A 232 -22.76 -13.69 1.24
N GLN A 233 -22.14 -14.05 2.37
CA GLN A 233 -22.16 -15.43 2.85
C GLN A 233 -23.49 -15.69 3.56
N GLY A 234 -24.45 -16.26 2.84
CA GLY A 234 -25.61 -16.91 3.48
C GLY A 234 -26.99 -16.60 2.88
N LYS A 235 -27.22 -16.98 1.61
CA LYS A 235 -28.58 -17.28 1.13
C LYS A 235 -28.61 -18.55 0.28
N LEU A 236 -28.16 -19.66 0.85
CA LEU A 236 -28.54 -21.01 0.40
C LEU A 236 -28.63 -21.87 1.67
N HIS A 237 -29.73 -22.61 1.81
CA HIS A 237 -30.33 -23.17 3.05
C HIS A 237 -31.14 -22.10 3.81
N GLU A 238 -32.47 -22.08 3.83
CA GLU A 238 -33.46 -23.15 3.70
C GLU A 238 -34.72 -22.65 2.98
N THR A 239 -35.12 -23.34 1.92
CA THR A 239 -36.52 -23.59 1.60
C THR A 239 -36.88 -24.88 2.30
N VAL A 240 -37.75 -24.88 3.33
CA VAL A 240 -38.77 -25.94 3.49
C VAL A 240 -39.93 -25.45 4.37
N SER A 241 -41.13 -25.67 3.83
CA SER A 241 -42.47 -25.78 4.48
C SER A 241 -43.25 -24.49 4.73
#